data_AF-A0A8U0PWD9-F1
#
_entry.id   AF-A0A8U0PWD9-F1
#
_cell.length_a   1.000
_cell.length_b   1.000
_cell.length_c   1.000
_cell.angle_alpha   90.00
_cell.angle_beta   90.00
_cell.angle_gamma   90.00
#
_symmetry.space_group_name_H-M   'P 1'
#
loop_
_entity.id
_entity.type
_entity.pdbx_description
1 polymer ?
#
loop_
_entity_poly.entity_id
_entity_poly.type
_entity_poly.pdbx_seq_one_letter_code
_entity_poly.pdbx_strand_id
1 'polypeptide(L)'
;MVCVCVLTELDKLSGHFQLLSALPAAKRSSLLQLLKTTMEVREAVSVLESVLDQMCDGETPDLGDLEESERKTVQAILDLVDQCVGKDEDEIRSSLLSAVHLIVSAFDGMTDEGLSVLGSCCSPPVLQALQILVQHVAAGSGETLSLRDAGLAVLTEEEVFVRTESLFGHSEVTLKREEDTLRTEMKDQPGNLPLVMSITVKGLASLV
;
A
#
# COMPACT_ATOMS: atom_id res chain seq x y z
N MET A 1 -23.98 -7.24 -2.99
CA MET A 1 -23.06 -8.34 -3.36
C MET A 1 -21.85 -7.73 -4.08
N VAL A 2 -20.98 -7.05 -3.32
CA VAL A 2 -19.89 -6.21 -3.87
C VAL A 2 -18.52 -6.62 -3.28
N CYS A 3 -18.53 -7.29 -2.13
CA CYS A 3 -17.32 -7.55 -1.37
C CYS A 3 -16.47 -8.73 -1.86
N VAL A 4 -17.08 -9.69 -2.56
CA VAL A 4 -16.40 -10.92 -2.98
C VAL A 4 -15.24 -10.64 -3.95
N CYS A 5 -15.30 -9.53 -4.70
CA CYS A 5 -14.25 -9.17 -5.66
C CYS A 5 -12.96 -8.71 -4.98
N VAL A 6 -13.02 -7.84 -3.97
CA VAL A 6 -11.81 -7.27 -3.34
C VAL A 6 -10.98 -8.35 -2.66
N LEU A 7 -11.61 -9.22 -1.86
CA LEU A 7 -10.88 -10.33 -1.19
C LEU A 7 -10.26 -11.28 -2.21
N THR A 8 -11.02 -11.67 -3.23
CA THR A 8 -10.53 -12.60 -4.26
C THR A 8 -9.32 -12.03 -5.01
N GLU A 9 -9.32 -10.74 -5.36
CA GLU A 9 -8.16 -10.11 -5.99
C GLU A 9 -6.97 -9.98 -5.02
N LEU A 10 -7.21 -9.59 -3.76
CA LEU A 10 -6.14 -9.52 -2.75
C LEU A 10 -5.50 -10.87 -2.43
N ASP A 11 -6.24 -11.96 -2.55
CA ASP A 11 -5.73 -13.32 -2.36
C ASP A 11 -4.84 -13.75 -3.53
N LYS A 12 -5.20 -13.39 -4.77
CA LYS A 12 -4.32 -13.60 -5.95
C LYS A 12 -3.00 -12.84 -5.82
N LEU A 13 -3.02 -11.69 -5.16
CA LEU A 13 -1.84 -10.85 -4.94
C LEU A 13 -1.02 -11.25 -3.69
N SER A 14 -1.47 -12.26 -2.92
CA SER A 14 -0.85 -12.65 -1.64
C SER A 14 0.65 -12.96 -1.73
N GLY A 15 1.10 -13.55 -2.84
CA GLY A 15 2.53 -13.86 -3.07
C GLY A 15 3.43 -12.62 -3.04
N HIS A 16 2.98 -11.49 -3.59
CA HIS A 16 3.74 -10.24 -3.57
C HIS A 16 3.93 -9.71 -2.14
N PHE A 17 2.86 -9.73 -1.34
CA PHE A 17 2.91 -9.28 0.05
C PHE A 17 3.76 -10.19 0.93
N GLN A 18 3.67 -11.51 0.72
CA GLN A 18 4.51 -12.49 1.41
C GLN A 18 5.99 -12.27 1.11
N LEU A 19 6.33 -12.04 -0.16
CA LEU A 19 7.69 -11.75 -0.60
C LEU A 19 8.26 -10.52 0.12
N LEU A 20 7.49 -9.42 0.16
CA LEU A 20 7.89 -8.19 0.86
C LEU A 20 8.08 -8.40 2.36
N SER A 21 7.18 -9.16 3.00
CA SER A 21 7.26 -9.47 4.44
C SER A 21 8.44 -10.36 4.82
N ALA A 22 8.92 -11.19 3.87
CA ALA A 22 10.06 -12.08 4.07
C ALA A 22 11.41 -11.36 3.97
N LEU A 23 11.44 -10.11 3.48
CA LEU A 23 12.67 -9.34 3.39
C LEU A 23 13.27 -9.09 4.79
N PRO A 24 14.61 -8.95 4.89
CA PRO A 24 15.26 -8.56 6.13
C PRO A 24 14.68 -7.26 6.69
N ALA A 25 14.52 -7.17 8.02
CA ALA A 25 13.88 -6.02 8.66
C ALA A 25 14.49 -4.66 8.26
N ALA A 26 15.82 -4.58 8.13
CA ALA A 26 16.48 -3.35 7.67
C ALA A 26 16.10 -2.96 6.23
N LYS A 27 15.90 -3.95 5.34
CA LYS A 27 15.47 -3.74 3.95
C LYS A 27 14.01 -3.32 3.89
N ARG A 28 13.12 -3.97 4.67
CA ARG A 28 11.72 -3.57 4.82
C ARG A 28 11.59 -2.12 5.27
N SER A 29 12.28 -1.75 6.34
CA SER A 29 12.30 -0.37 6.84
C SER A 29 12.83 0.63 5.82
N SER A 30 13.90 0.29 5.09
CA SER A 30 14.46 1.17 4.06
C SER A 30 13.49 1.37 2.89
N LEU A 31 12.85 0.29 2.44
CA LEU A 31 11.88 0.34 1.35
C LEU A 31 10.64 1.13 1.76
N LEU A 32 10.14 0.93 2.98
CA LEU A 32 9.03 1.70 3.52
C LEU A 32 9.34 3.21 3.53
N GLN A 33 10.54 3.61 3.95
CA GLN A 33 10.93 5.02 3.95
C GLN A 33 10.98 5.60 2.53
N LEU A 34 11.59 4.88 1.57
CA LEU A 34 11.66 5.33 0.19
C LEU A 34 10.27 5.48 -0.44
N LEU A 35 9.38 4.50 -0.22
CA LEU A 35 7.99 4.57 -0.71
C LEU A 35 7.24 5.75 -0.07
N LYS A 36 7.39 5.96 1.23
CA LYS A 36 6.79 7.12 1.92
C LYS A 36 7.25 8.45 1.35
N THR A 37 8.55 8.62 1.12
CA THR A 37 9.09 9.84 0.51
C THR A 37 8.61 10.01 -0.93
N THR A 38 8.49 8.91 -1.68
CA THR A 38 7.97 8.96 -3.06
C THR A 38 6.53 9.47 -3.07
N MET A 39 5.68 9.03 -2.15
CA MET A 39 4.29 9.48 -2.03
C MET A 39 4.11 10.98 -1.74
N GLU A 40 5.15 11.68 -1.27
CA GLU A 40 5.08 13.12 -0.98
C GLU A 40 5.04 13.97 -2.27
N VAL A 41 5.46 13.40 -3.40
CA VAL A 41 5.53 14.08 -4.70
C VAL A 41 4.78 13.25 -5.73
N ARG A 42 3.66 13.78 -6.24
CA ARG A 42 2.79 13.05 -7.17
C ARG A 42 3.55 12.62 -8.43
N GLU A 43 4.37 13.51 -8.96
CA GLU A 43 5.18 13.28 -10.15
C GLU A 43 6.19 12.14 -9.94
N ALA A 44 6.79 12.04 -8.75
CA ALA A 44 7.74 10.98 -8.42
C ALA A 44 7.07 9.60 -8.39
N VAL A 45 5.81 9.52 -7.96
CA VAL A 45 5.02 8.28 -8.02
C VAL A 45 4.81 7.87 -9.47
N SER A 46 4.32 8.77 -10.33
CA SER A 46 4.03 8.44 -11.74
C SER A 46 5.31 8.11 -12.52
N VAL A 47 6.44 8.78 -12.25
CA VAL A 47 7.74 8.44 -12.86
C VAL A 47 8.21 7.06 -12.41
N LEU A 48 8.16 6.77 -11.11
CA LEU A 48 8.55 5.46 -10.59
C LEU A 48 7.67 4.34 -11.15
N GLU A 49 6.36 4.58 -11.25
CA GLU A 49 5.38 3.66 -11.83
C GLU A 49 5.77 3.31 -13.27
N SER A 50 5.97 4.31 -14.12
CA SER A 50 6.31 4.11 -15.53
C SER A 50 7.65 3.38 -15.73
N VAL A 51 8.65 3.67 -14.88
CA VAL A 51 9.94 2.97 -14.91
C VAL A 51 9.77 1.50 -14.54
N LEU A 52 8.99 1.21 -13.49
CA LEU A 52 8.76 -0.16 -13.04
C LEU A 52 7.92 -0.95 -14.04
N ASP A 53 6.94 -0.32 -14.71
CA ASP A 53 6.13 -0.92 -15.76
C ASP A 53 7.00 -1.40 -16.94
N GLN A 54 7.85 -0.52 -17.46
CA GLN A 54 8.83 -0.86 -18.51
C GLN A 54 9.74 -2.04 -18.09
N MET A 55 10.23 -2.04 -16.84
CA MET A 55 11.08 -3.12 -16.34
C MET A 55 10.33 -4.45 -16.18
N CYS A 56 9.04 -4.41 -15.80
CA CYS A 56 8.18 -5.59 -15.74
C CYS A 56 7.94 -6.19 -17.13
N ASP A 57 7.89 -5.35 -18.18
CA ASP A 57 7.82 -5.77 -19.59
C ASP A 57 9.17 -6.22 -20.18
N GLY A 58 10.25 -6.17 -19.39
CA GLY A 58 11.60 -6.57 -19.80
C GLY A 58 12.34 -5.51 -20.60
N GLU A 59 11.86 -4.28 -20.60
CA GLU A 59 12.50 -3.13 -21.24
C GLU A 59 13.56 -2.52 -20.31
N THR A 60 14.50 -1.77 -20.91
CA THR A 60 15.49 -0.99 -20.15
C THR A 60 15.03 0.46 -20.11
N PRO A 61 14.61 0.99 -18.95
CA PRO A 61 14.09 2.35 -18.85
C PRO A 61 15.18 3.39 -19.09
N ASP A 62 14.86 4.44 -19.84
CA ASP A 62 15.74 5.59 -20.02
C ASP A 62 15.55 6.58 -18.86
N LEU A 63 16.54 6.66 -17.98
CA LEU A 63 16.55 7.58 -16.84
C LEU A 63 17.19 8.94 -17.18
N GLY A 64 17.67 9.13 -18.40
CA GLY A 64 18.40 10.31 -18.86
C GLY A 64 17.58 11.59 -18.88
N ASP A 65 16.28 11.47 -19.19
CA ASP A 65 15.35 12.60 -19.32
C ASP A 65 14.69 13.02 -17.99
N LEU A 66 14.85 12.22 -16.93
CA LEU A 66 14.28 12.51 -15.61
C LEU A 66 15.01 13.65 -14.90
N GLU A 67 14.28 14.39 -14.05
CA GLU A 67 14.89 15.36 -13.14
C GLU A 67 15.84 14.66 -12.16
N GLU A 68 16.82 15.39 -11.63
CA GLU A 68 17.83 14.81 -10.74
C GLU A 68 17.22 14.23 -9.45
N SER A 69 16.20 14.87 -8.90
CA SER A 69 15.43 14.41 -7.74
C SER A 69 14.70 13.10 -8.03
N GLU A 70 13.97 13.03 -9.15
CA GLU A 70 13.23 11.85 -9.59
C GLU A 70 14.17 10.67 -9.83
N ARG A 71 15.25 10.91 -10.59
CA ARG A 71 16.27 9.89 -10.88
C ARG A 71 16.87 9.33 -9.60
N LYS A 72 17.15 10.16 -8.59
CA LYS A 72 17.68 9.71 -7.30
C LYS A 72 16.70 8.82 -6.55
N THR A 73 15.42 9.18 -6.53
CA THR A 73 14.36 8.37 -5.90
C THR A 73 14.22 7.01 -6.58
N VAL A 74 14.13 7.01 -7.92
CA VAL A 74 14.05 5.78 -8.72
C VAL A 74 15.27 4.89 -8.47
N GLN A 75 16.48 5.45 -8.61
CA GLN A 75 17.72 4.69 -8.43
C GLN A 75 17.84 4.13 -7.01
N ALA A 76 17.45 4.87 -5.98
CA ALA A 76 17.50 4.39 -4.60
C ALA A 76 16.62 3.16 -4.37
N ILE A 77 15.44 3.13 -4.99
CA ILE A 77 14.51 1.98 -4.90
C ILE A 77 15.08 0.79 -5.68
N LEU A 78 15.55 1.00 -6.91
CA LEU A 78 16.14 -0.06 -7.73
C LEU A 78 17.39 -0.65 -7.07
N ASP A 79 18.29 0.19 -6.55
CA ASP A 79 19.48 -0.25 -5.82
C ASP A 79 19.10 -1.06 -4.57
N LEU A 80 18.01 -0.69 -3.88
CA LEU A 80 17.55 -1.43 -2.72
C LEU A 80 17.01 -2.81 -3.10
N VAL A 81 16.21 -2.89 -4.16
CA VAL A 81 15.72 -4.15 -4.73
C VAL A 81 16.90 -5.06 -5.12
N ASP A 82 17.91 -4.50 -5.76
CA ASP A 82 19.11 -5.22 -6.20
C ASP A 82 19.93 -5.75 -5.03
N GLN A 83 19.93 -5.05 -3.90
CA GLN A 83 20.58 -5.51 -2.67
C GLN A 83 19.77 -6.54 -1.89
N CYS A 84 18.49 -6.76 -2.23
CA CYS A 84 17.66 -7.80 -1.61
C CYS A 84 17.90 -9.18 -2.21
N VAL A 85 18.52 -9.25 -3.39
CA VAL A 85 18.74 -10.48 -4.16
C VAL A 85 20.21 -10.86 -4.26
N GLY A 86 20.48 -12.16 -4.32
CA GLY A 86 21.80 -12.69 -4.65
C GLY A 86 22.19 -12.45 -6.11
N LYS A 87 23.46 -12.70 -6.46
CA LYS A 87 24.02 -12.45 -7.81
C LYS A 87 23.42 -13.32 -8.94
N ASP A 88 22.66 -14.37 -8.62
CA ASP A 88 22.11 -15.34 -9.57
C ASP A 88 20.59 -15.54 -9.39
N GLU A 89 19.89 -14.56 -8.80
CA GLU A 89 18.48 -14.66 -8.41
C GLU A 89 17.56 -13.74 -9.23
N ASP A 90 17.70 -13.76 -10.56
CA ASP A 90 16.93 -12.92 -11.49
C ASP A 90 15.40 -13.08 -11.34
N GLU A 91 14.93 -14.29 -11.04
CA GLU A 91 13.50 -14.56 -10.82
C GLU A 91 12.98 -13.91 -9.54
N ILE A 92 13.78 -13.91 -8.46
CA ILE A 92 13.41 -13.24 -7.19
C ILE A 92 13.45 -11.73 -7.39
N ARG A 93 14.42 -11.22 -8.15
CA ARG A 93 14.51 -9.80 -8.51
C ARG A 93 13.26 -9.36 -9.26
N SER A 94 12.88 -10.10 -10.31
CA SER A 94 11.68 -9.81 -11.11
C SER A 94 10.40 -9.87 -10.27
N SER A 95 10.29 -10.86 -9.38
CA SER A 95 9.15 -10.99 -8.46
C SER A 95 9.09 -9.83 -7.46
N LEU A 96 10.24 -9.36 -6.97
CA LEU A 96 10.32 -8.23 -6.05
C LEU A 96 10.02 -6.92 -6.76
N LEU A 97 10.54 -6.71 -7.98
CA LEU A 97 10.17 -5.58 -8.83
C LEU A 97 8.67 -5.55 -9.07
N SER A 98 8.07 -6.68 -9.45
CA SER A 98 6.62 -6.81 -9.63
C SER A 98 5.84 -6.49 -8.35
N ALA A 99 6.34 -6.90 -7.19
CA ALA A 99 5.70 -6.58 -5.90
C ALA A 99 5.78 -5.08 -5.55
N VAL A 100 6.91 -4.42 -5.86
CA VAL A 100 7.06 -2.97 -5.67
C VAL A 100 6.19 -2.23 -6.68
N HIS A 101 6.21 -2.64 -7.96
CA HIS A 101 5.37 -2.11 -9.03
C HIS A 101 3.90 -2.15 -8.64
N LEU A 102 3.41 -3.28 -8.14
CA LEU A 102 2.03 -3.43 -7.66
C LEU A 102 1.63 -2.35 -6.62
N ILE A 103 2.53 -2.01 -5.69
CA ILE A 103 2.26 -0.97 -4.68
C ILE A 103 2.28 0.42 -5.34
N VAL A 104 3.25 0.68 -6.21
CA VAL A 104 3.43 1.99 -6.84
C VAL A 104 2.31 2.28 -7.85
N SER A 105 1.88 1.33 -8.66
CA SER A 105 0.70 1.49 -9.52
C SER A 105 -0.57 1.73 -8.69
N ALA A 106 -0.65 1.12 -7.51
CA ALA A 106 -1.74 1.41 -6.59
C ALA A 106 -1.63 2.83 -5.98
N PHE A 107 -0.43 3.36 -5.71
CA PHE A 107 -0.26 4.78 -5.36
C PHE A 107 -0.71 5.70 -6.49
N ASP A 108 -0.30 5.43 -7.74
CA ASP A 108 -0.69 6.24 -8.89
C ASP A 108 -2.22 6.16 -9.15
N GLY A 109 -2.84 5.02 -8.84
CA GLY A 109 -4.29 4.86 -8.86
C GLY A 109 -5.07 5.63 -7.79
N MET A 110 -4.41 6.22 -6.78
CA MET A 110 -5.05 7.04 -5.76
C MET A 110 -5.23 8.50 -6.20
N THR A 111 -6.21 9.17 -5.59
CA THR A 111 -6.32 10.64 -5.64
C THR A 111 -5.18 11.29 -4.86
N ASP A 112 -4.81 12.52 -5.20
CA ASP A 112 -3.73 13.25 -4.53
C ASP A 112 -4.04 13.44 -3.03
N GLU A 113 -5.29 13.74 -2.69
CA GLU A 113 -5.74 13.83 -1.29
C GLU A 113 -5.67 12.48 -0.58
N GLY A 114 -6.12 11.41 -1.23
CA GLY A 114 -6.06 10.05 -0.66
C GLY A 114 -4.62 9.60 -0.39
N LEU A 115 -3.71 9.90 -1.32
CA LEU A 115 -2.29 9.58 -1.20
C LEU A 115 -1.62 10.40 -0.08
N SER A 116 -1.96 11.69 0.02
CA SER A 116 -1.50 12.57 1.10
C SER A 116 -1.93 12.06 2.48
N VAL A 117 -3.20 11.66 2.62
CA VAL A 117 -3.72 11.07 3.86
C VAL A 117 -3.00 9.76 4.17
N LEU A 118 -2.80 8.88 3.18
CA LEU A 118 -2.05 7.63 3.35
C LEU A 118 -0.63 7.89 3.90
N GLY A 119 0.08 8.87 3.38
CA GLY A 119 1.42 9.25 3.85
C GLY A 119 1.47 9.59 5.35
N SER A 120 0.40 10.20 5.86
CA SER A 120 0.26 10.52 7.28
C SER A 120 -0.08 9.30 8.16
N CYS A 121 -0.47 8.18 7.58
CA CYS A 121 -0.88 6.95 8.27
C CYS A 121 0.22 5.87 8.31
N CYS A 122 1.43 6.17 7.83
CA CYS A 122 2.51 5.18 7.68
C CYS A 122 3.35 4.95 8.96
N SER A 123 2.74 4.97 10.15
CA SER A 123 3.41 4.51 11.38
C SER A 123 3.09 3.02 11.64
N PRO A 124 3.98 2.24 12.26
CA PRO A 124 3.76 0.81 12.46
C PRO A 124 2.40 0.42 13.09
N PRO A 125 1.95 1.06 14.20
CA PRO A 125 0.67 0.70 14.80
C PRO A 125 -0.52 1.06 13.91
N VAL A 126 -0.42 2.18 13.17
CA VAL A 126 -1.50 2.62 12.28
C VAL A 126 -1.58 1.72 11.05
N LEU A 127 -0.46 1.35 10.43
CA LEU A 127 -0.44 0.40 9.31
C LEU A 127 -0.99 -0.98 9.71
N GLN A 128 -0.70 -1.44 10.93
CA GLN A 128 -1.29 -2.67 11.46
C GLN A 128 -2.82 -2.56 11.60
N ALA A 129 -3.32 -1.45 12.16
CA ALA A 129 -4.75 -1.21 12.29
C ALA A 129 -5.45 -1.12 10.91
N LEU A 130 -4.83 -0.42 9.96
CA LEU A 130 -5.31 -0.31 8.59
C LEU A 130 -5.37 -1.69 7.91
N GLN A 131 -4.37 -2.55 8.11
CA GLN A 131 -4.35 -3.90 7.57
C GLN A 131 -5.54 -4.74 8.10
N ILE A 132 -5.84 -4.65 9.39
CA ILE A 132 -7.00 -5.34 9.99
C ILE A 132 -8.31 -4.81 9.38
N LEU A 133 -8.43 -3.49 9.24
CA LEU A 133 -9.61 -2.87 8.63
C LEU A 133 -9.78 -3.27 7.17
N VAL A 134 -8.72 -3.32 6.38
CA VAL A 134 -8.75 -3.77 4.98
C VAL A 134 -9.19 -5.23 4.88
N GLN A 135 -8.68 -6.10 5.75
CA GLN A 135 -9.11 -7.50 5.80
C GLN A 135 -10.59 -7.62 6.13
N HIS A 136 -11.07 -6.82 7.08
CA HIS A 136 -12.47 -6.77 7.46
C HIS A 136 -13.37 -6.24 6.33
N VAL A 137 -12.96 -5.15 5.67
CA VAL A 137 -13.63 -4.62 4.47
C VAL A 137 -13.70 -5.68 3.40
N ALA A 138 -12.60 -6.40 3.12
CA ALA A 138 -12.56 -7.42 2.09
C ALA A 138 -13.42 -8.65 2.43
N ALA A 139 -13.55 -9.03 3.70
CA ALA A 139 -14.39 -10.14 4.13
C ALA A 139 -15.89 -9.86 3.93
N GLY A 140 -16.32 -8.60 4.06
CA GLY A 140 -17.69 -8.19 3.76
C GLY A 140 -18.76 -8.82 4.64
N SER A 141 -18.39 -9.28 5.84
CA SER A 141 -19.32 -9.96 6.75
C SER A 141 -20.37 -9.02 7.33
N GLY A 142 -20.15 -7.69 7.27
CA GLY A 142 -21.03 -6.68 7.87
C GLY A 142 -20.98 -6.67 9.39
N GLU A 143 -20.07 -7.45 9.98
CA GLU A 143 -19.81 -7.48 11.42
C GLU A 143 -19.09 -6.21 11.87
N THR A 144 -18.98 -6.01 13.18
CA THR A 144 -18.22 -4.90 13.77
C THR A 144 -16.90 -5.41 14.34
N LEU A 145 -15.87 -4.58 14.31
CA LEU A 145 -14.59 -4.84 14.99
C LEU A 145 -14.56 -4.18 16.37
N SER A 146 -13.84 -4.75 17.33
CA SER A 146 -13.71 -4.16 18.67
C SER A 146 -12.48 -3.26 18.76
N LEU A 147 -12.63 -2.03 19.24
CA LEU A 147 -11.51 -1.15 19.58
C LEU A 147 -10.68 -1.65 20.77
N ARG A 148 -11.17 -2.67 21.49
CA ARG A 148 -10.42 -3.35 22.56
C ARG A 148 -9.37 -4.32 22.02
N ASP A 149 -9.44 -4.67 20.73
CA ASP A 149 -8.43 -5.49 20.08
C ASP A 149 -7.11 -4.71 20.03
N ALA A 150 -6.02 -5.34 20.49
CA ALA A 150 -4.72 -4.66 20.62
C ALA A 150 -4.22 -4.07 19.30
N GLY A 151 -4.55 -4.69 18.16
CA GLY A 151 -4.20 -4.20 16.83
C GLY A 151 -5.03 -2.99 16.35
N LEU A 152 -6.14 -2.66 17.03
CA LEU A 152 -7.03 -1.54 16.70
C LEU A 152 -7.02 -0.44 17.77
N ALA A 153 -6.38 -0.66 18.92
CA ALA A 153 -6.35 0.28 20.04
C ALA A 153 -5.85 1.68 19.64
N VAL A 154 -4.97 1.80 18.65
CA VAL A 154 -4.48 3.09 18.13
C VAL A 154 -5.61 3.96 17.54
N LEU A 155 -6.72 3.36 17.10
CA LEU A 155 -7.88 4.06 16.56
C LEU A 155 -8.80 4.64 17.66
N THR A 156 -8.46 4.45 18.94
CA THR A 156 -9.09 5.19 20.03
C THR A 156 -8.61 6.63 20.10
N GLU A 157 -7.44 6.92 19.52
CA GLU A 157 -6.92 8.28 19.36
C GLU A 157 -7.68 9.01 18.25
N GLU A 158 -8.32 10.13 18.59
CA GLU A 158 -9.21 10.85 17.68
C GLU A 158 -8.50 11.28 16.38
N GLU A 159 -7.29 11.80 16.49
CA GLU A 159 -6.51 12.24 15.32
C GLU A 159 -6.15 11.09 14.38
N VAL A 160 -5.94 9.88 14.92
CA VAL A 160 -5.66 8.68 14.11
C VAL A 160 -6.95 8.18 13.48
N PHE A 161 -8.05 8.16 14.24
CA PHE A 161 -9.35 7.75 13.73
C PHE A 161 -9.79 8.64 12.56
N VAL A 162 -9.74 9.96 12.70
CA VAL A 162 -10.16 10.92 11.64
C VAL A 162 -9.35 10.73 10.36
N ARG A 163 -8.04 10.50 10.45
CA ARG A 163 -7.21 10.23 9.27
C ARG A 163 -7.52 8.88 8.63
N THR A 164 -7.75 7.86 9.44
CA THR A 164 -8.17 6.53 8.98
C THR A 164 -9.54 6.61 8.30
N GLU A 165 -10.50 7.30 8.89
CA GLU A 165 -11.83 7.51 8.31
C GLU A 165 -11.74 8.25 6.98
N SER A 166 -10.94 9.31 6.92
CA SER A 166 -10.69 10.07 5.69
C SER A 166 -10.10 9.18 4.57
N LEU A 167 -9.09 8.36 4.89
CA LEU A 167 -8.46 7.43 3.94
C LEU A 167 -9.48 6.46 3.31
N PHE A 168 -10.35 5.89 4.15
CA PHE A 168 -11.41 4.98 3.69
C PHE A 168 -12.44 5.73 2.85
N GLY A 169 -12.79 6.96 3.24
CA GLY A 169 -13.71 7.82 2.51
C GLY A 169 -13.24 8.14 1.09
N HIS A 170 -11.94 8.39 0.89
CA HIS A 170 -11.33 8.55 -0.44
C HIS A 170 -11.41 7.29 -1.31
N SER A 171 -11.77 6.15 -0.72
CA SER A 171 -11.85 4.85 -1.39
C SER A 171 -13.28 4.33 -1.50
N GLU A 172 -14.28 5.19 -1.32
CA GLU A 172 -15.71 4.84 -1.35
C GLU A 172 -16.13 3.83 -0.27
N VAL A 173 -15.35 3.78 0.82
CA VAL A 173 -15.65 3.00 2.04
C VAL A 173 -15.93 3.95 3.19
N THR A 174 -17.08 3.82 3.83
CA THR A 174 -17.38 4.57 5.05
C THR A 174 -16.89 3.77 6.25
N LEU A 175 -16.02 4.37 7.06
CA LEU A 175 -15.66 3.86 8.38
C LEU A 175 -16.49 4.61 9.43
N LYS A 176 -17.13 3.88 10.34
CA LYS A 176 -17.91 4.45 11.45
C LYS A 176 -17.39 3.92 12.77
N ARG A 177 -17.34 4.78 13.78
CA ARG A 177 -17.06 4.40 15.17
C ARG A 177 -18.33 4.50 15.99
N GLU A 178 -18.73 3.38 16.57
CA GLU A 178 -19.93 3.24 17.41
C GLU A 178 -19.48 2.74 18.79
N GLU A 179 -19.41 3.66 19.76
CA GLU A 179 -18.86 3.38 21.11
C GLU A 179 -17.45 2.77 21.06
N ASP A 180 -17.33 1.48 21.41
CA ASP A 180 -16.08 0.71 21.39
C ASP A 180 -15.97 -0.23 20.19
N THR A 181 -16.75 0.02 19.14
CA THR A 181 -16.76 -0.78 17.92
C THR A 181 -16.54 0.06 16.67
N LEU A 182 -16.02 -0.60 15.62
CA LEU A 182 -15.84 -0.05 14.30
C LEU A 182 -16.70 -0.82 13.29
N ARG A 183 -17.31 -0.09 12.36
CA ARG A 183 -18.10 -0.65 11.27
C ARG A 183 -17.63 -0.08 9.95
N THR A 184 -17.61 -0.91 8.92
CA THR A 184 -17.31 -0.48 7.55
C THR A 184 -18.50 -0.71 6.63
N GLU A 185 -18.75 0.23 5.74
CA GLU A 185 -19.82 0.16 4.75
C GLU A 185 -19.27 0.57 3.38
N MET A 186 -19.45 -0.26 2.36
CA MET A 186 -19.09 0.06 0.98
C MET A 186 -20.32 0.51 0.20
N LYS A 187 -20.14 1.42 -0.75
CA LYS A 187 -21.19 1.75 -1.73
C LYS A 187 -21.48 0.57 -2.66
N ASP A 188 -22.65 0.58 -3.32
CA ASP A 188 -23.09 -0.52 -4.20
C ASP A 188 -22.21 -0.73 -5.43
N GLN A 189 -21.49 0.30 -5.90
CA GLN A 189 -20.58 0.25 -7.04
C GLN A 189 -19.34 1.12 -6.77
N PRO A 190 -18.41 0.64 -5.94
CA PRO A 190 -17.27 1.46 -5.49
C PRO A 190 -16.12 1.48 -6.52
N GLY A 191 -16.30 0.83 -7.67
CA GLY A 191 -15.25 0.69 -8.68
C GLY A 191 -14.03 -0.06 -8.14
N ASN A 192 -12.83 0.36 -8.55
CA ASN A 192 -11.57 -0.25 -8.14
C ASN A 192 -10.94 0.43 -6.91
N LEU A 193 -11.48 1.56 -6.44
CA LEU A 193 -10.85 2.35 -5.37
C LEU A 193 -10.64 1.58 -4.06
N PRO A 194 -11.59 0.75 -3.56
CA PRO A 194 -11.34 -0.07 -2.38
C PRO A 194 -10.20 -1.07 -2.60
N LEU A 195 -10.06 -1.63 -3.80
CA LEU A 195 -8.99 -2.56 -4.12
C LEU A 195 -7.64 -1.84 -4.15
N VAL A 196 -7.57 -0.67 -4.80
CA VAL A 196 -6.38 0.19 -4.85
C VAL A 196 -5.90 0.52 -3.43
N MET A 197 -6.77 1.05 -2.57
CA MET A 197 -6.44 1.32 -1.16
C MET A 197 -6.02 0.05 -0.41
N SER A 198 -6.70 -1.08 -0.66
CA SER A 198 -6.36 -2.33 0.01
C SER A 198 -4.96 -2.82 -0.37
N ILE A 199 -4.56 -2.66 -1.64
CA ILE A 199 -3.22 -2.99 -2.12
C ILE A 199 -2.17 -2.09 -1.48
N THR A 200 -2.39 -0.77 -1.45
CA THR A 200 -1.43 0.18 -0.86
C THR A 200 -1.22 -0.08 0.63
N VAL A 201 -2.31 -0.22 1.39
CA VAL A 201 -2.27 -0.55 2.82
C VAL A 201 -1.58 -1.90 3.08
N LYS A 202 -1.99 -2.97 2.37
CA LYS A 202 -1.43 -4.32 2.59
C LYS A 202 0.04 -4.39 2.17
N GLY A 203 0.41 -3.69 1.10
CA GLY A 203 1.78 -3.53 0.64
C GLY A 203 2.67 -2.84 1.67
N LEU A 204 2.25 -1.67 2.15
CA LEU A 204 2.97 -0.92 3.19
C LEU A 204 3.05 -1.68 4.52
N ALA A 205 1.96 -2.32 4.95
CA ALA A 205 1.91 -3.10 6.18
C ALA A 205 2.82 -4.35 6.11
N SER A 206 3.06 -4.90 4.92
CA SER A 206 4.02 -6.01 4.73
C SER A 206 5.48 -5.58 4.98
N LEU A 207 5.76 -4.27 5.04
CA LEU A 207 7.08 -3.71 5.31
C LEU A 207 7.29 -3.30 6.77
N VAL A 208 6.30 -3.56 7.64
CA VAL A 208 6.33 -3.26 9.08
C VAL A 208 6.73 -4.49 9.89
#